data_AF-A0A9W8TXM0-F1
#
_entry.id   AF-A0A9W8TXM0-F1
#
_cell.length_a   1.000
_cell.length_b   1.000
_cell.length_c   1.000
_cell.angle_alpha   90.00
_cell.angle_beta   90.00
_cell.angle_gamma   90.00
#
_symmetry.space_group_name_H-M   'P 1'
#
loop_
_entity.id
_entity.type
_entity.pdbx_description
1 polymer ?
#
loop_
_entity_poly.entity_id
_entity_poly.type
_entity_poly.pdbx_seq_one_letter_code
_entity_poly.pdbx_strand_id
1 'polypeptide(L)'
;MALKIATGDEVGAKLTNLLSNPLLQEAFTKHLCAELSNVGIDTKLPQIFSDFIAWANNPAVYLPDQVESAIKQRKLAVERGKAIKKELIRVLGLTPAKGEGVAAALWASATVVELPRLETPYPPRDKWIIEDSEIWGLWEAHITKHKQPDPRVRRRGLHALDETQLQCNVAPDESVIVFDKDSGELIFAQLRNFCQVPAIVEWVDSVVKKNLSAQRNVRMEDAGSIVISGFTAGSRARPSFDWARNFLNPSRHPQSEQEAMRYEAASVFAMFWNMVQKVCPSVVIDDFKRFMEQTGLISMDPKEFSGQGGSEYTVNYEGSNITFKGVDMAPPSGVFAQNYARRPVHSEKQPHKYALSWTTFRNVGVRGGNFYISSYGLRCCASSNAFTLWDPSLPHGTSLQSISPSAEEIVQSGLSIVTGERLPGAFKRYRQNQLTAEQLARECAEHET
;
A
#
# COMPACT_ATOMS: atom_id res chain seq x y z
N MET A 1 43.62 11.99 -13.78
CA MET A 1 42.22 11.51 -13.90
C MET A 1 41.64 11.77 -15.30
N ALA A 2 41.60 13.01 -15.80
CA ALA A 2 41.28 13.30 -17.21
C ALA A 2 42.09 12.42 -18.18
N LEU A 3 43.40 12.23 -17.92
CA LEU A 3 44.24 11.31 -18.69
C LEU A 3 43.82 9.82 -18.58
N LYS A 4 43.45 9.30 -17.40
CA LYS A 4 43.03 7.90 -17.23
C LYS A 4 41.66 7.62 -17.87
N ILE A 5 40.77 8.62 -17.87
CA ILE A 5 39.47 8.52 -18.55
C ILE A 5 39.63 8.75 -20.07
N ALA A 6 40.60 9.56 -20.50
CA ALA A 6 40.94 9.78 -21.91
C ALA A 6 41.57 8.56 -22.58
N THR A 7 42.30 7.72 -21.83
CA THR A 7 43.03 6.57 -22.38
C THR A 7 42.14 5.40 -22.79
N GLY A 8 40.83 5.43 -22.50
CA GLY A 8 39.89 4.37 -22.88
C GLY A 8 40.17 3.03 -22.21
N ASP A 9 40.85 3.02 -21.05
CA ASP A 9 41.04 1.81 -20.28
C ASP A 9 39.71 1.34 -19.65
N GLU A 10 39.68 0.11 -19.13
CA GLU A 10 38.50 -0.51 -18.53
C GLU A 10 37.86 0.35 -17.41
N VAL A 11 38.67 1.11 -16.67
CA VAL A 11 38.23 1.99 -15.58
C VAL A 11 37.56 3.24 -16.16
N GLY A 12 38.13 3.84 -17.21
CA GLY A 12 37.54 4.97 -17.93
C GLY A 12 36.17 4.64 -18.54
N ALA A 13 36.03 3.46 -19.17
CA ALA A 13 34.77 2.97 -19.71
C ALA A 13 33.71 2.74 -18.62
N LYS A 14 34.11 2.14 -17.50
CA LYS A 14 33.23 1.90 -16.35
C LYS A 14 32.75 3.20 -15.71
N LEU A 15 33.64 4.16 -15.47
CA LEU A 15 33.26 5.48 -14.94
C LEU A 15 32.31 6.23 -15.88
N THR A 16 32.54 6.16 -17.19
CA THR A 16 31.68 6.81 -18.20
C THR A 16 30.27 6.21 -18.20
N ASN A 17 30.16 4.88 -18.11
CA ASN A 17 28.86 4.19 -18.02
C ASN A 17 28.12 4.52 -16.70
N LEU A 18 28.84 4.57 -15.58
CA LEU A 18 28.24 4.96 -14.29
C LEU A 18 27.81 6.44 -14.28
N LEU A 19 28.58 7.31 -14.95
CA LEU A 19 28.32 8.75 -15.02
C LEU A 19 27.06 9.07 -15.82
N SER A 20 26.87 8.41 -16.97
CA SER A 20 25.75 8.65 -17.89
C SER A 20 24.38 8.33 -17.27
N ASN A 21 24.34 7.45 -16.27
CA ASN A 21 23.12 7.07 -15.57
C ASN A 21 22.97 7.82 -14.23
N PRO A 22 21.95 8.70 -14.08
CA PRO A 22 21.65 9.39 -12.82
C PRO A 22 21.50 8.47 -11.60
N LEU A 23 20.92 7.27 -11.79
CA LEU A 23 20.66 6.30 -10.73
C LEU A 23 21.92 5.63 -10.19
N LEU A 24 23.01 5.67 -10.94
CA LEU A 24 24.29 5.05 -10.56
C LEU A 24 25.25 6.06 -9.91
N GLN A 25 24.75 7.20 -9.44
CA GLN A 25 25.57 8.22 -8.78
C GLN A 25 26.36 7.64 -7.61
N GLU A 26 25.74 6.86 -6.73
CA GLU A 26 26.45 6.28 -5.58
C GLU A 26 27.55 5.30 -6.02
N ALA A 27 27.26 4.46 -7.01
CA ALA A 27 28.24 3.54 -7.58
C ALA A 27 29.40 4.29 -8.26
N PHE A 28 29.09 5.35 -9.02
CA PHE A 28 30.09 6.26 -9.58
C PHE A 28 30.94 6.88 -8.47
N THR A 29 30.31 7.37 -7.41
CA THR A 29 30.97 8.06 -6.30
C THR A 29 31.89 7.11 -5.54
N LYS A 30 31.42 5.89 -5.22
CA LYS A 30 32.24 4.84 -4.58
C LYS A 30 33.41 4.43 -5.45
N HIS A 31 33.17 4.23 -6.75
CA HIS A 31 34.23 3.85 -7.67
C HIS A 31 35.27 4.97 -7.83
N LEU A 32 34.81 6.22 -7.94
CA LEU A 32 35.67 7.40 -8.00
C LEU A 32 36.51 7.58 -6.72
N CYS A 33 35.92 7.41 -5.54
CA CYS A 33 36.65 7.45 -4.27
C CYS A 33 37.74 6.38 -4.21
N ALA A 34 37.44 5.15 -4.66
CA ALA A 34 38.43 4.06 -4.69
C ALA A 34 39.61 4.42 -5.61
N GLU A 35 39.34 4.97 -6.80
CA GLU A 35 40.38 5.38 -7.74
C GLU A 35 41.23 6.55 -7.21
N LEU A 36 40.63 7.50 -6.51
CA LEU A 36 41.34 8.63 -5.90
C LEU A 36 42.19 8.20 -4.71
N SER A 37 41.69 7.25 -3.91
CA SER A 37 42.45 6.63 -2.82
C SER A 37 43.69 5.89 -3.33
N ASN A 38 43.57 5.19 -4.47
CA ASN A 38 44.69 4.49 -5.11
C ASN A 38 45.82 5.42 -5.58
N VAL A 39 45.57 6.72 -5.70
CA VAL A 39 46.58 7.74 -6.06
C VAL A 39 46.92 8.67 -4.90
N GLY A 40 46.56 8.29 -3.66
CA GLY A 40 46.91 9.01 -2.43
C GLY A 40 46.08 10.27 -2.16
N ILE A 41 44.93 10.43 -2.81
CA ILE A 41 44.02 11.56 -2.58
C ILE A 41 42.90 11.08 -1.64
N ASP A 42 42.96 11.54 -0.39
CA ASP A 42 41.90 11.31 0.59
C ASP A 42 40.71 12.25 0.32
N THR A 43 39.52 11.68 0.17
CA THR A 43 38.31 12.42 -0.19
C THR A 43 37.13 11.97 0.68
N LYS A 44 36.32 12.93 1.12
CA LYS A 44 35.10 12.66 1.90
C LYS A 44 33.90 12.48 0.94
N LEU A 45 33.23 11.33 1.03
CA LEU A 45 31.87 11.14 0.49
C LEU A 45 30.90 12.09 1.20
N PRO A 46 29.96 12.80 0.55
CA PRO A 46 29.50 12.76 -0.86
C PRO A 46 30.02 13.91 -1.77
N GLN A 47 30.88 14.80 -1.24
CA GLN A 47 31.33 16.04 -1.89
C GLN A 47 32.03 15.81 -3.24
N ILE A 48 32.67 14.64 -3.39
CA ILE A 48 33.44 14.26 -4.58
C ILE A 48 32.63 14.23 -5.88
N PHE A 49 31.33 13.89 -5.81
CA PHE A 49 30.50 13.84 -6.99
C PHE A 49 30.17 15.24 -7.49
N SER A 50 29.77 16.13 -6.59
CA SER A 50 29.52 17.53 -6.92
C SER A 50 30.78 18.21 -7.43
N ASP A 51 31.94 17.93 -6.83
CA ASP A 51 33.23 18.49 -7.25
C ASP A 51 33.61 18.00 -8.66
N PHE A 52 33.41 16.71 -8.95
CA PHE A 52 33.62 16.15 -10.28
C PHE A 52 32.72 16.82 -11.33
N ILE A 53 31.43 16.96 -11.05
CA ILE A 53 30.48 17.61 -11.96
C ILE A 53 30.82 19.10 -12.14
N ALA A 54 31.25 19.80 -11.09
CA ALA A 54 31.68 21.19 -11.18
C ALA A 54 32.95 21.34 -12.03
N TRP A 55 33.94 20.49 -11.78
CA TRP A 55 35.17 20.42 -12.58
C TRP A 55 34.87 20.13 -14.05
N ALA A 56 34.00 19.16 -14.32
CA ALA A 56 33.66 18.76 -15.68
C ALA A 56 32.70 19.72 -16.41
N ASN A 57 32.09 20.69 -15.72
CA ASN A 57 31.35 21.77 -16.37
C ASN A 57 32.20 23.04 -16.56
N ASN A 58 33.46 23.04 -16.13
CA ASN A 58 34.34 24.19 -16.31
C ASN A 58 34.80 24.28 -17.78
N PRO A 59 34.49 25.37 -18.50
CA PRO A 59 34.86 25.53 -19.91
C PRO A 59 36.37 25.61 -20.15
N ALA A 60 37.18 25.86 -19.11
CA ALA A 60 38.64 25.86 -19.19
C ALA A 60 39.26 24.45 -19.14
N VAL A 61 38.46 23.40 -18.92
CA VAL A 61 38.93 22.02 -18.80
C VAL A 61 38.67 21.26 -20.10
N TYR A 62 39.72 20.64 -20.65
CA TYR A 62 39.57 19.69 -21.75
C TYR A 62 39.00 18.36 -21.22
N LEU A 63 37.87 17.92 -21.78
CA LEU A 63 37.24 16.64 -21.48
C LEU A 63 37.37 15.70 -22.68
N PRO A 64 37.63 14.41 -22.46
CA PRO A 64 37.50 13.41 -23.51
C PRO A 64 36.05 13.33 -24.02
N ASP A 65 35.85 13.14 -25.33
CA ASP A 65 34.53 13.10 -25.98
C ASP A 65 33.55 12.13 -25.30
N GLN A 66 34.05 11.00 -24.82
CA GLN A 66 33.27 9.99 -24.11
C GLN A 66 32.68 10.53 -22.80
N VAL A 67 33.47 11.31 -22.04
CA VAL A 67 33.04 11.94 -20.78
C VAL A 67 32.08 13.07 -21.04
N GLU A 68 32.36 13.91 -22.05
CA GLU A 68 31.47 14.99 -22.44
C GLU A 68 30.10 14.45 -22.88
N SER A 69 30.08 13.38 -23.68
CA SER A 69 28.87 12.67 -24.08
C SER A 69 28.12 12.11 -22.89
N ALA A 70 28.80 11.45 -21.94
CA ALA A 70 28.17 10.92 -20.73
C ALA A 70 27.58 12.03 -19.84
N ILE A 71 28.24 13.18 -19.70
CA ILE A 71 27.71 14.34 -18.95
C ILE A 71 26.47 14.90 -19.64
N LYS A 72 26.49 15.05 -20.97
CA LYS A 72 25.32 15.49 -21.75
C LYS A 72 24.16 14.52 -21.59
N GLN A 73 24.39 13.22 -21.73
CA GLN A 73 23.39 12.17 -21.51
C GLN A 73 22.82 12.22 -20.10
N ARG A 74 23.68 12.35 -19.07
CA ARG A 74 23.24 12.48 -17.68
C ARG A 74 22.35 13.71 -17.50
N LYS A 75 22.77 14.88 -18.02
CA LYS A 75 22.00 16.12 -17.93
C LYS A 75 20.62 15.96 -18.57
N LEU A 76 20.55 15.38 -19.78
CA LEU A 76 19.29 15.08 -20.45
C LEU A 76 18.42 14.13 -19.63
N ALA A 77 18.99 13.07 -19.05
CA ALA A 77 18.26 12.12 -18.21
C ALA A 77 17.73 12.76 -16.93
N VAL A 78 18.51 13.65 -16.28
CA VAL A 78 18.07 14.41 -15.10
C VAL A 78 16.92 15.36 -15.45
N GLU A 79 17.03 16.13 -16.54
CA GLU A 79 15.97 17.05 -16.97
C GLU A 79 14.70 16.30 -17.38
N ARG A 80 14.85 15.18 -18.09
CA ARG A 80 13.72 14.28 -18.39
C ARG A 80 13.07 13.77 -17.11
N GLY A 81 13.86 13.31 -16.13
CA GLY A 81 13.35 12.85 -14.83
C GLY A 81 12.60 13.94 -14.07
N LYS A 82 13.09 15.19 -14.09
CA LYS A 82 12.39 16.34 -13.50
C LYS A 82 11.06 16.63 -14.20
N ALA A 83 11.04 16.58 -15.54
CA ALA A 83 9.83 16.79 -16.34
C ALA A 83 8.77 15.71 -16.04
N ILE A 84 9.17 14.44 -16.05
CA ILE A 84 8.29 13.31 -15.72
C ILE A 84 7.79 13.44 -14.27
N LYS A 85 8.65 13.78 -13.30
CA LYS A 85 8.23 13.99 -11.91
C LYS A 85 7.20 15.11 -11.79
N LYS A 86 7.43 16.25 -12.45
CA LYS A 86 6.50 17.39 -12.45
C LYS A 86 5.17 17.00 -13.07
N GLU A 87 5.19 16.22 -14.13
CA GLU A 87 3.99 15.70 -14.77
C GLU A 87 3.25 14.73 -13.86
N LEU A 88 3.95 13.77 -13.25
CA LEU A 88 3.36 12.82 -12.30
C LEU A 88 2.69 13.54 -11.12
N ILE A 89 3.38 14.52 -10.52
CA ILE A 89 2.83 15.38 -9.45
C ILE A 89 1.55 16.07 -9.93
N ARG A 90 1.54 16.56 -11.17
CA ARG A 90 0.39 17.23 -11.75
C ARG A 90 -0.79 16.28 -11.91
N VAL A 91 -0.60 15.13 -12.54
CA VAL A 91 -1.68 14.20 -12.89
C VAL A 91 -2.24 13.47 -11.66
N LEU A 92 -1.41 13.22 -10.65
CA LEU A 92 -1.85 12.67 -9.36
C LEU A 92 -2.42 13.73 -8.40
N GLY A 93 -2.42 15.02 -8.78
CA GLY A 93 -2.94 16.09 -7.94
C GLY A 93 -2.16 16.33 -6.65
N LEU A 94 -0.87 16.00 -6.59
CA LEU A 94 -0.10 16.01 -5.33
C LEU A 94 0.25 17.42 -4.82
N THR A 95 0.05 18.48 -5.61
CA THR A 95 0.20 19.88 -5.16
C THR A 95 -1.10 20.41 -4.55
N PRO A 96 -1.07 21.27 -3.51
CA PRO A 96 -2.27 21.80 -2.86
C PRO A 96 -3.37 22.29 -3.83
N ALA A 97 -3.05 23.26 -4.70
CA ALA A 97 -4.01 23.85 -5.64
C ALA A 97 -4.60 22.89 -6.70
N LYS A 98 -3.92 21.77 -7.00
CA LYS A 98 -4.43 20.76 -7.96
C LYS A 98 -5.10 19.59 -7.27
N GLY A 99 -4.65 19.25 -6.06
CA GLY A 99 -5.31 18.29 -5.20
C GLY A 99 -6.73 18.71 -4.92
N GLU A 100 -6.95 19.99 -4.63
CA GLU A 100 -8.30 20.56 -4.48
C GLU A 100 -9.16 20.36 -5.75
N GLY A 101 -8.61 20.57 -6.95
CA GLY A 101 -9.34 20.36 -8.20
C GLY A 101 -9.66 18.89 -8.50
N VAL A 102 -8.71 17.98 -8.28
CA VAL A 102 -8.91 16.52 -8.47
C VAL A 102 -9.90 15.98 -7.43
N ALA A 103 -9.75 16.38 -6.17
CA ALA A 103 -10.67 16.03 -5.10
C ALA A 103 -12.07 16.54 -5.39
N ALA A 104 -12.21 17.83 -5.73
CA ALA A 104 -13.50 18.42 -6.08
C ALA A 104 -14.15 17.68 -7.25
N ALA A 105 -13.40 17.31 -8.29
CA ALA A 105 -13.92 16.55 -9.42
C ALA A 105 -14.41 15.15 -9.02
N LEU A 106 -13.61 14.40 -8.22
CA LEU A 106 -14.00 13.07 -7.74
C LEU A 106 -15.23 13.14 -6.84
N TRP A 107 -15.26 14.08 -5.89
CA TRP A 107 -16.38 14.24 -4.95
C TRP A 107 -17.64 14.76 -5.65
N ALA A 108 -17.51 15.69 -6.60
CA ALA A 108 -18.65 16.17 -7.38
C ALA A 108 -19.22 15.12 -8.34
N SER A 109 -18.40 14.14 -8.75
CA SER A 109 -18.87 13.01 -9.57
C SER A 109 -19.66 11.96 -8.78
N ALA A 110 -19.61 12.02 -7.45
CA ALA A 110 -20.23 11.02 -6.60
C ALA A 110 -21.64 11.43 -6.19
N THR A 111 -22.56 10.49 -6.23
CA THR A 111 -23.90 10.68 -5.69
C THR A 111 -23.82 10.71 -4.17
N VAL A 112 -24.33 11.79 -3.56
CA VAL A 112 -24.45 11.89 -2.11
C VAL A 112 -25.78 11.29 -1.67
N VAL A 113 -25.73 10.36 -0.72
CA VAL A 113 -26.90 9.67 -0.19
C VAL A 113 -26.89 9.75 1.33
N GLU A 114 -28.05 10.03 1.91
CA GLU A 114 -28.28 9.94 3.35
C GLU A 114 -29.09 8.68 3.64
N LEU A 115 -28.50 7.74 4.38
CA LEU A 115 -29.16 6.48 4.71
C LEU A 115 -29.49 6.40 6.20
N PRO A 116 -30.73 6.04 6.58
CA PRO A 116 -31.01 5.70 7.96
C PRO A 116 -30.36 4.36 8.30
N ARG A 117 -29.93 4.23 9.55
CA ARG A 117 -29.41 2.97 10.06
C ARG A 117 -30.54 1.94 10.17
N LEU A 118 -30.29 0.72 9.72
CA LEU A 118 -31.23 -0.39 9.87
C LEU A 118 -31.27 -0.85 11.33
N GLU A 119 -32.48 -1.18 11.80
CA GLU A 119 -32.68 -1.85 13.09
C GLU A 119 -32.00 -3.22 13.10
N THR A 120 -32.17 -3.99 12.01
CA THR A 120 -31.49 -5.27 11.81
C THR A 120 -30.52 -5.17 10.62
N PRO A 121 -29.20 -5.34 10.83
CA PRO A 121 -28.24 -5.27 9.74
C PRO A 121 -28.50 -6.29 8.63
N TYR A 122 -28.37 -5.85 7.38
CA TYR A 122 -28.56 -6.66 6.20
C TYR A 122 -27.48 -6.38 5.13
N PRO A 123 -26.73 -7.40 4.63
CA PRO A 123 -26.83 -8.82 4.97
C PRO A 123 -26.51 -9.14 6.44
N PRO A 124 -27.05 -10.22 7.01
CA PRO A 124 -26.94 -10.52 8.43
C PRO A 124 -25.50 -10.80 8.86
N ARG A 125 -25.18 -10.41 10.10
CA ARG A 125 -23.91 -10.73 10.76
C ARG A 125 -23.62 -12.23 10.75
N ASP A 126 -22.34 -12.59 10.75
CA ASP A 126 -21.89 -13.98 10.84
C ASP A 126 -22.39 -14.90 9.70
N LYS A 127 -22.86 -14.35 8.57
CA LYS A 127 -23.16 -15.09 7.33
C LYS A 127 -22.32 -14.70 6.11
N TRP A 128 -21.94 -15.71 5.33
CA TRP A 128 -21.22 -15.53 4.06
C TRP A 128 -22.22 -15.09 3.00
N ILE A 129 -21.96 -13.96 2.35
CA ILE A 129 -22.89 -13.40 1.37
C ILE A 129 -22.66 -14.09 0.03
N ILE A 130 -23.73 -14.62 -0.54
CA ILE A 130 -23.76 -15.24 -1.86
C ILE A 130 -24.83 -14.53 -2.70
N GLU A 131 -24.45 -14.06 -3.88
CA GLU A 131 -25.33 -13.23 -4.71
C GLU A 131 -26.19 -14.03 -5.68
N ASP A 132 -25.77 -15.25 -6.03
CA ASP A 132 -26.52 -16.12 -6.93
C ASP A 132 -26.29 -17.61 -6.65
N SER A 133 -27.11 -18.45 -7.29
CA SER A 133 -27.09 -19.90 -7.13
C SER A 133 -25.82 -20.57 -7.69
N GLU A 134 -25.11 -19.92 -8.61
CA GLU A 134 -23.90 -20.47 -9.21
C GLU A 134 -22.73 -20.32 -8.25
N ILE A 135 -22.59 -19.15 -7.63
CA ILE A 135 -21.68 -18.92 -6.50
C ILE A 135 -22.02 -19.86 -5.34
N TRP A 136 -23.31 -20.09 -5.05
CA TRP A 136 -23.71 -21.08 -4.05
C TRP A 136 -23.12 -22.46 -4.33
N GLY A 137 -23.30 -22.97 -5.56
CA GLY A 137 -22.79 -24.27 -5.97
C GLY A 137 -21.27 -24.40 -5.85
N LEU A 138 -20.52 -23.31 -6.12
CA LEU A 138 -19.07 -23.28 -5.99
C LEU A 138 -18.59 -23.36 -4.53
N TRP A 139 -19.27 -22.67 -3.62
CA TRP A 139 -18.75 -22.42 -2.26
C TRP A 139 -19.37 -23.28 -1.17
N GLU A 140 -20.58 -23.83 -1.34
CA GLU A 140 -21.30 -24.55 -0.28
C GLU A 140 -20.49 -25.69 0.32
N ALA A 141 -19.95 -26.58 -0.52
CA ALA A 141 -19.16 -27.72 -0.05
C ALA A 141 -17.87 -27.27 0.64
N HIS A 142 -17.23 -26.21 0.15
CA HIS A 142 -16.03 -25.66 0.75
C HIS A 142 -16.32 -25.08 2.14
N ILE A 143 -17.32 -24.22 2.27
CA ILE A 143 -17.64 -23.58 3.55
C ILE A 143 -18.18 -24.59 4.58
N THR A 144 -19.01 -25.53 4.15
CA THR A 144 -19.72 -26.44 5.08
C THR A 144 -18.95 -27.72 5.40
N LYS A 145 -18.14 -28.24 4.48
CA LYS A 145 -17.55 -29.59 4.58
C LYS A 145 -16.02 -29.61 4.56
N HIS A 146 -15.35 -28.72 3.83
CA HIS A 146 -13.87 -28.76 3.74
C HIS A 146 -13.19 -28.56 5.09
N LYS A 147 -12.07 -29.25 5.31
CA LYS A 147 -11.25 -29.11 6.52
C LYS A 147 -10.87 -27.65 6.76
N GLN A 148 -11.20 -27.11 7.94
CA GLN A 148 -10.78 -25.77 8.34
C GLN A 148 -9.30 -25.79 8.80
N PRO A 149 -8.53 -24.74 8.50
CA PRO A 149 -7.19 -24.56 9.06
C PRO A 149 -7.15 -24.62 10.60
N ASP A 150 -8.10 -23.99 11.29
CA ASP A 150 -8.31 -24.04 12.73
C ASP A 150 -9.67 -24.69 13.07
N PRO A 151 -9.67 -25.96 13.51
CA PRO A 151 -10.91 -26.69 13.80
C PRO A 151 -11.69 -26.14 15.01
N ARG A 152 -11.11 -25.23 15.80
CA ARG A 152 -11.77 -24.60 16.95
C ARG A 152 -12.74 -23.50 16.52
N VAL A 153 -12.60 -23.01 15.29
CA VAL A 153 -13.44 -21.94 14.75
C VAL A 153 -14.78 -22.53 14.30
N ARG A 154 -15.87 -22.03 14.88
CA ARG A 154 -17.23 -22.39 14.45
C ARG A 154 -17.45 -22.02 12.97
N ARG A 155 -17.91 -23.00 12.17
CA ARG A 155 -18.37 -22.77 10.80
C ARG A 155 -19.53 -21.79 10.77
N ARG A 156 -19.49 -20.91 9.79
CA ARG A 156 -20.53 -19.92 9.55
C ARG A 156 -21.30 -20.27 8.29
N GLY A 157 -22.60 -20.02 8.32
CA GLY A 157 -23.50 -20.40 7.23
C GLY A 157 -23.41 -19.44 6.05
N LEU A 158 -23.90 -19.91 4.90
CA LEU A 158 -24.15 -19.08 3.73
C LEU A 158 -25.46 -18.31 3.90
N HIS A 159 -25.58 -17.19 3.20
CA HIS A 159 -26.78 -16.39 3.07
C HIS A 159 -26.91 -15.93 1.63
N ALA A 160 -28.00 -16.35 0.99
CA ALA A 160 -28.37 -15.87 -0.33
C ALA A 160 -28.89 -14.44 -0.20
N LEU A 161 -28.30 -13.53 -0.98
CA LEU A 161 -28.70 -12.14 -1.01
C LEU A 161 -30.08 -12.00 -1.64
N ASP A 162 -31.02 -11.47 -0.87
CA ASP A 162 -32.26 -10.85 -1.33
C ASP A 162 -32.02 -9.34 -1.53
N GLU A 163 -32.03 -8.88 -2.78
CA GLU A 163 -31.76 -7.48 -3.11
C GLU A 163 -32.87 -6.53 -2.62
N THR A 164 -34.08 -7.02 -2.38
CA THR A 164 -35.22 -6.19 -1.95
C THR A 164 -35.07 -5.64 -0.52
N GLN A 165 -34.15 -6.21 0.26
CA GLN A 165 -33.81 -5.76 1.61
C GLN A 165 -32.66 -4.73 1.64
N LEU A 166 -32.04 -4.44 0.50
CA LEU A 166 -31.04 -3.37 0.41
C LEU A 166 -31.73 -2.00 0.35
N GLN A 167 -31.19 -1.03 1.08
CA GLN A 167 -31.63 0.37 0.98
C GLN A 167 -30.93 1.10 -0.17
N CYS A 168 -29.71 0.69 -0.51
CA CYS A 168 -28.91 1.33 -1.55
C CYS A 168 -28.05 0.28 -2.26
N ASN A 169 -28.09 0.33 -3.59
CA ASN A 169 -27.28 -0.51 -4.45
C ASN A 169 -26.54 0.36 -5.47
N VAL A 170 -25.22 0.38 -5.39
CA VAL A 170 -24.36 1.25 -6.21
C VAL A 170 -23.71 0.44 -7.32
N ALA A 171 -23.88 0.88 -8.56
CA ALA A 171 -23.38 0.17 -9.73
C ALA A 171 -21.83 0.21 -9.85
N PRO A 172 -21.20 -0.68 -10.63
CA PRO A 172 -19.74 -0.75 -10.78
C PRO A 172 -19.08 0.53 -11.32
N ASP A 173 -19.82 1.36 -12.05
CA ASP A 173 -19.37 2.60 -12.68
C ASP A 173 -19.78 3.86 -11.90
N GLU A 174 -20.58 3.71 -10.83
CA GLU A 174 -21.07 4.81 -10.00
C GLU A 174 -20.16 5.06 -8.80
N SER A 175 -19.95 6.35 -8.49
CA SER A 175 -19.32 6.79 -7.24
C SER A 175 -20.40 7.21 -6.25
N VAL A 176 -20.19 6.93 -4.96
CA VAL A 176 -21.15 7.24 -3.90
C VAL A 176 -20.45 7.81 -2.67
N ILE A 177 -21.15 8.69 -1.96
CA ILE A 177 -20.79 9.17 -0.63
C ILE A 177 -22.01 9.02 0.25
N VAL A 178 -21.85 8.31 1.36
CA VAL A 178 -22.96 7.95 2.24
C VAL A 178 -22.75 8.57 3.61
N PHE A 179 -23.74 9.38 3.99
CA PHE A 179 -23.86 9.93 5.32
C PHE A 179 -24.95 9.21 6.11
N ASP A 180 -24.74 9.08 7.41
CA ASP A 180 -25.80 8.66 8.32
C ASP A 180 -26.87 9.75 8.38
N LYS A 181 -28.12 9.37 8.13
CA LYS A 181 -29.23 10.32 8.01
C LYS A 181 -29.51 11.11 9.30
N ASP A 182 -29.28 10.51 10.47
CA ASP A 182 -29.66 11.11 11.74
C ASP A 182 -28.54 11.98 12.34
N SER A 183 -27.29 11.49 12.26
CA SER A 183 -26.12 12.17 12.82
C SER A 183 -25.38 13.06 11.83
N GLY A 184 -25.59 12.86 10.52
CA GLY A 184 -24.83 13.53 9.46
C GLY A 184 -23.38 13.05 9.36
N GLU A 185 -23.00 11.97 10.05
CA GLU A 185 -21.63 11.45 10.00
C GLU A 185 -21.32 10.80 8.65
N LEU A 186 -20.10 11.00 8.15
CA LEU A 186 -19.59 10.27 6.98
C LEU A 186 -19.35 8.80 7.37
N ILE A 187 -20.10 7.90 6.74
CA ILE A 187 -20.08 6.46 7.03
C ILE A 187 -19.28 5.68 5.98
N PHE A 188 -19.44 6.05 4.72
CA PHE A 188 -18.86 5.33 3.60
C PHE A 188 -18.64 6.24 2.40
N ALA A 189 -17.59 5.99 1.63
CA ALA A 189 -17.46 6.56 0.29
C ALA A 189 -16.80 5.53 -0.62
N GLN A 190 -17.27 5.45 -1.86
CA GLN A 190 -16.59 4.72 -2.92
C GLN A 190 -16.46 5.62 -4.15
N LEU A 191 -15.22 5.90 -4.54
CA LEU A 191 -14.90 6.80 -5.64
C LEU A 191 -14.25 5.99 -6.77
N ARG A 192 -14.88 6.00 -7.95
CA ARG A 192 -14.39 5.33 -9.16
C ARG A 192 -13.30 6.16 -9.82
N ASN A 193 -12.49 5.50 -10.64
CA ASN A 193 -11.40 6.13 -11.39
C ASN A 193 -10.47 6.94 -10.46
N PHE A 194 -10.14 6.38 -9.30
CA PHE A 194 -9.42 7.09 -8.25
C PHE A 194 -8.05 7.62 -8.72
N CYS A 195 -7.32 6.82 -9.49
CA CYS A 195 -6.11 7.27 -10.18
C CYS A 195 -6.37 7.45 -11.68
N GLN A 196 -6.15 8.65 -12.21
CA GLN A 196 -6.37 8.97 -13.62
C GLN A 196 -5.23 8.49 -14.55
N VAL A 197 -4.24 7.76 -14.01
CA VAL A 197 -3.04 7.34 -14.72
C VAL A 197 -2.98 5.81 -14.75
N PRO A 198 -3.47 5.15 -15.82
CA PRO A 198 -3.54 3.69 -15.89
C PRO A 198 -2.21 2.99 -15.60
N ALA A 199 -1.10 3.51 -16.12
CA ALA A 199 0.24 2.95 -15.87
C ALA A 199 0.63 2.93 -14.38
N ILE A 200 0.12 3.88 -13.58
CA ILE A 200 0.32 3.87 -12.12
C ILE A 200 -0.54 2.80 -11.46
N VAL A 201 -1.79 2.64 -11.91
CA VAL A 201 -2.69 1.56 -11.41
C VAL A 201 -2.06 0.19 -11.68
N GLU A 202 -1.56 -0.02 -12.89
CA GLU A 202 -0.87 -1.26 -13.31
C GLU A 202 0.39 -1.51 -12.49
N TRP A 203 1.22 -0.48 -12.29
CA TRP A 203 2.41 -0.59 -11.44
C TRP A 203 2.04 -0.98 -10.01
N VAL A 204 1.08 -0.27 -9.39
CA VAL A 204 0.61 -0.58 -8.03
C VAL A 204 0.12 -2.03 -7.96
N ASP A 205 -0.71 -2.45 -8.91
CA ASP A 205 -1.26 -3.80 -8.95
C ASP A 205 -0.15 -4.87 -9.10
N SER A 206 0.91 -4.58 -9.86
CA SER A 206 2.07 -5.46 -9.97
C SER A 206 2.79 -5.64 -8.62
N VAL A 207 2.92 -4.57 -7.83
CA VAL A 207 3.51 -4.61 -6.48
C VAL A 207 2.61 -5.41 -5.53
N VAL A 208 1.30 -5.20 -5.59
CA VAL A 208 0.30 -5.96 -4.81
C VAL A 208 0.45 -7.47 -5.09
N LYS A 209 0.40 -7.86 -6.37
CA LYS A 209 0.52 -9.27 -6.80
C LYS A 209 1.86 -9.90 -6.43
N LYS A 210 2.96 -9.14 -6.57
CA LYS A 210 4.30 -9.58 -6.16
C LYS A 210 4.40 -9.84 -4.66
N ASN A 211 3.80 -9.00 -3.82
CA ASN A 211 3.79 -9.24 -2.38
C ASN A 211 2.91 -10.44 -2.00
N LEU A 212 1.73 -10.57 -2.62
CA LEU A 212 0.81 -11.69 -2.38
C LEU A 212 1.41 -13.05 -2.75
N SER A 213 2.25 -13.13 -3.77
CA SER A 213 2.93 -14.38 -4.16
C SER A 213 4.13 -14.73 -3.27
N ALA A 214 4.78 -13.74 -2.68
CA ALA A 214 5.98 -13.93 -1.85
C ALA A 214 5.67 -14.12 -0.35
N GLN A 215 4.51 -13.64 0.11
CA GLN A 215 4.16 -13.56 1.53
C GLN A 215 3.04 -14.52 1.93
N ARG A 216 3.02 -14.85 3.22
CA ARG A 216 2.09 -15.79 3.84
C ARG A 216 0.75 -15.11 4.09
N ASN A 217 -0.32 -15.75 3.61
CA ASN A 217 -1.69 -15.38 3.96
C ASN A 217 -1.88 -15.40 5.49
N VAL A 218 -2.34 -14.28 6.06
CA VAL A 218 -2.57 -14.15 7.51
C VAL A 218 -4.00 -14.50 7.92
N ARG A 219 -4.90 -14.77 6.96
CA ARG A 219 -6.28 -15.17 7.19
C ARG A 219 -6.64 -16.42 6.38
N MET A 220 -6.13 -17.57 6.81
CA MET A 220 -6.35 -18.85 6.11
C MET A 220 -7.81 -19.33 6.11
N GLU A 221 -8.64 -18.78 7.00
CA GLU A 221 -10.06 -19.12 7.17
C GLU A 221 -10.97 -18.32 6.24
N ASP A 222 -10.43 -17.26 5.63
CA ASP A 222 -11.16 -16.39 4.73
C ASP A 222 -10.95 -16.87 3.28
N ALA A 223 -11.90 -16.56 2.39
CA ALA A 223 -11.70 -16.81 0.97
C ALA A 223 -10.66 -15.83 0.41
N GLY A 224 -9.81 -16.31 -0.48
CA GLY A 224 -8.71 -15.54 -1.07
C GLY A 224 -7.47 -15.46 -0.18
N SER A 225 -6.65 -14.43 -0.41
CA SER A 225 -5.41 -14.21 0.34
C SER A 225 -5.28 -12.76 0.77
N ILE A 226 -4.78 -12.57 1.98
CA ILE A 226 -4.45 -11.25 2.52
C ILE A 226 -3.11 -11.33 3.25
N VAL A 227 -2.22 -10.39 2.96
CA VAL A 227 -0.87 -10.33 3.53
C VAL A 227 -0.65 -8.96 4.18
N ILE A 228 0.01 -8.94 5.33
CA ILE A 228 0.31 -7.71 6.07
C ILE A 228 1.58 -7.06 5.50
N SER A 229 1.54 -5.74 5.34
CA SER A 229 2.71 -4.90 5.05
C SER A 229 2.82 -3.79 6.11
N GLY A 230 4.05 -3.37 6.40
CA GLY A 230 4.33 -2.40 7.47
C GLY A 230 4.51 -3.02 8.85
N PHE A 231 4.32 -2.21 9.88
CA PHE A 231 4.50 -2.58 11.28
C PHE A 231 3.33 -3.40 11.81
N THR A 232 3.63 -4.44 12.59
CA THR A 232 2.65 -5.34 13.18
C THR A 232 2.96 -5.59 14.65
N ALA A 233 1.93 -6.00 15.40
CA ALA A 233 2.05 -6.48 16.77
C ALA A 233 2.57 -7.93 16.86
N GLY A 234 2.89 -8.56 15.73
CA GLY A 234 3.35 -9.94 15.68
C GLY A 234 2.27 -10.97 16.02
N SER A 235 2.70 -12.23 16.18
CA SER A 235 1.80 -13.34 16.50
C SER A 235 1.15 -13.16 17.87
N ARG A 236 0.01 -13.82 18.13
CA ARG A 236 -0.60 -13.81 19.47
C ARG A 236 0.27 -14.53 20.51
N ALA A 237 0.95 -15.60 20.11
CA ALA A 237 1.80 -16.40 21.00
C ALA A 237 3.13 -15.71 21.36
N ARG A 238 3.61 -14.84 20.47
CA ARG A 238 4.85 -14.07 20.62
C ARG A 238 4.65 -12.69 19.98
N PRO A 239 3.90 -11.78 20.61
CA PRO A 239 3.74 -10.45 20.08
C PRO A 239 5.04 -9.69 20.24
N SER A 240 5.38 -8.98 19.20
CA SER A 240 6.56 -8.16 19.07
C SER A 240 6.20 -7.04 18.12
N PHE A 241 6.54 -5.81 18.49
CA PHE A 241 6.47 -4.71 17.55
C PHE A 241 7.64 -4.83 16.57
N ASP A 242 7.35 -5.07 15.30
CA ASP A 242 8.33 -5.12 14.22
C ASP A 242 7.66 -4.98 12.85
N TRP A 243 8.43 -4.77 11.80
CA TRP A 243 7.97 -4.92 10.43
C TRP A 243 7.52 -6.37 10.17
N ALA A 244 6.46 -6.55 9.40
CA ALA A 244 5.91 -7.87 9.07
C ALA A 244 6.98 -8.83 8.50
N ARG A 245 7.17 -9.97 9.20
CA ARG A 245 8.10 -11.06 8.82
C ARG A 245 7.33 -12.26 8.25
N ASN A 246 6.67 -12.06 7.12
CA ASN A 246 5.70 -13.01 6.56
C ASN A 246 6.12 -13.64 5.22
N PHE A 247 7.39 -13.60 4.81
CA PHE A 247 7.83 -14.30 3.58
C PHE A 247 7.63 -15.82 3.68
N LEU A 248 7.10 -16.45 2.63
CA LEU A 248 6.83 -17.90 2.59
C LEU A 248 8.11 -18.73 2.68
N ASN A 249 9.15 -18.32 1.95
CA ASN A 249 10.46 -18.96 1.91
C ASN A 249 11.57 -17.90 2.09
N PRO A 250 11.85 -17.45 3.32
CA PRO A 250 12.83 -16.39 3.56
C PRO A 250 14.23 -16.71 3.04
N SER A 251 14.59 -17.99 2.93
CA SER A 251 15.87 -18.43 2.35
C SER A 251 15.96 -18.29 0.83
N ARG A 252 14.81 -18.21 0.13
CA ARG A 252 14.76 -18.01 -1.34
C ARG A 252 14.88 -16.55 -1.75
N HIS A 253 14.64 -15.62 -0.82
CA HIS A 253 14.76 -14.19 -1.06
C HIS A 253 15.92 -13.67 -0.20
N PRO A 254 17.08 -13.32 -0.79
CA PRO A 254 18.15 -12.66 -0.06
C PRO A 254 17.63 -11.45 0.72
N GLN A 255 18.28 -11.10 1.82
CA GLN A 255 17.84 -9.99 2.68
C GLN A 255 17.64 -8.68 1.89
N SER A 256 18.51 -8.39 0.94
CA SER A 256 18.41 -7.22 0.05
C SER A 256 17.14 -7.21 -0.81
N GLU A 257 16.68 -8.38 -1.27
CA GLU A 257 15.44 -8.51 -2.03
C GLU A 257 14.23 -8.28 -1.13
N GLN A 258 14.24 -8.83 0.08
CA GLN A 258 13.18 -8.61 1.07
C GLN A 258 13.08 -7.12 1.44
N GLU A 259 14.21 -6.46 1.67
CA GLU A 259 14.27 -5.01 1.95
C GLU A 259 13.76 -4.18 0.78
N ALA A 260 14.13 -4.52 -0.46
CA ALA A 260 13.63 -3.86 -1.66
C ALA A 260 12.11 -4.03 -1.80
N MET A 261 11.57 -5.22 -1.55
CA MET A 261 10.12 -5.47 -1.58
C MET A 261 9.37 -4.67 -0.50
N ARG A 262 9.93 -4.57 0.71
CA ARG A 262 9.36 -3.77 1.78
C ARG A 262 9.34 -2.29 1.44
N TYR A 263 10.43 -1.77 0.87
CA TYR A 263 10.52 -0.38 0.43
C TYR A 263 9.55 -0.08 -0.73
N GLU A 264 9.42 -1.00 -1.68
CA GLU A 264 8.45 -0.89 -2.79
C GLU A 264 7.01 -0.89 -2.27
N ALA A 265 6.67 -1.80 -1.34
CA ALA A 265 5.37 -1.81 -0.68
C ALA A 265 5.10 -0.51 0.09
N ALA A 266 6.05 -0.06 0.93
CA ALA A 266 5.97 1.21 1.64
C ALA A 266 5.76 2.39 0.68
N SER A 267 6.40 2.35 -0.50
CA SER A 267 6.26 3.40 -1.51
C SER A 267 4.88 3.45 -2.14
N VAL A 268 4.29 2.30 -2.43
CA VAL A 268 2.90 2.20 -2.89
C VAL A 268 1.93 2.73 -1.84
N PHE A 269 2.09 2.33 -0.57
CA PHE A 269 1.26 2.83 0.52
C PHE A 269 1.43 4.35 0.72
N ALA A 270 2.66 4.87 0.68
CA ALA A 270 2.93 6.29 0.80
C ALA A 270 2.30 7.09 -0.35
N MET A 271 2.42 6.63 -1.59
CA MET A 271 1.74 7.26 -2.73
C MET A 271 0.22 7.25 -2.54
N PHE A 272 -0.36 6.11 -2.16
CA PHE A 272 -1.79 5.99 -1.91
C PHE A 272 -2.25 6.95 -0.80
N TRP A 273 -1.52 7.00 0.32
CA TRP A 273 -1.78 7.94 1.41
C TRP A 273 -1.72 9.39 0.96
N ASN A 274 -0.70 9.77 0.18
CA ASN A 274 -0.58 11.14 -0.34
C ASN A 274 -1.72 11.52 -1.30
N MET A 275 -2.24 10.58 -2.10
CA MET A 275 -3.46 10.80 -2.88
C MET A 275 -4.68 10.97 -1.97
N VAL A 276 -4.84 10.11 -0.96
CA VAL A 276 -5.94 10.18 0.02
C VAL A 276 -5.93 11.52 0.76
N GLN A 277 -4.78 12.03 1.18
CA GLN A 277 -4.65 13.34 1.83
C GLN A 277 -5.13 14.51 0.99
N LYS A 278 -5.20 14.34 -0.34
CA LYS A 278 -5.74 15.36 -1.25
C LYS A 278 -7.21 15.17 -1.50
N VAL A 279 -7.67 13.92 -1.58
CA VAL A 279 -9.05 13.58 -1.95
C VAL A 279 -9.99 13.61 -0.75
N CYS A 280 -9.60 13.11 0.41
CA CYS A 280 -10.52 12.97 1.54
C CYS A 280 -10.70 14.26 2.35
N PRO A 281 -11.88 14.46 2.98
CA PRO A 281 -12.12 15.58 3.87
C PRO A 281 -11.20 15.51 5.09
N SER A 282 -10.95 16.68 5.70
CA SER A 282 -10.05 16.79 6.85
C SER A 282 -10.44 15.86 8.00
N VAL A 283 -11.73 15.62 8.25
CA VAL A 283 -12.20 14.71 9.31
C VAL A 283 -11.61 13.30 9.20
N VAL A 284 -11.38 12.80 7.99
CA VAL A 284 -10.74 11.49 7.75
C VAL A 284 -9.24 11.58 7.98
N ILE A 285 -8.59 12.62 7.45
CA ILE A 285 -7.14 12.78 7.57
C ILE A 285 -6.71 13.05 9.01
N ASP A 286 -7.49 13.88 9.72
CA ASP A 286 -7.27 14.25 11.11
C ASP A 286 -7.47 13.07 12.06
N ASP A 287 -8.34 12.11 11.73
CA ASP A 287 -8.50 10.85 12.47
C ASP A 287 -7.19 10.05 12.50
N PHE A 288 -6.56 9.84 11.32
CA PHE A 288 -5.26 9.17 11.24
C PHE A 288 -4.13 9.97 11.89
N LYS A 289 -4.08 11.29 11.67
CA LYS A 289 -3.03 12.16 12.27
C LYS A 289 -3.11 12.14 13.79
N ARG A 290 -4.31 12.33 14.35
CA ARG A 290 -4.55 12.27 15.80
C ARG A 290 -4.19 10.91 16.36
N PHE A 291 -4.53 9.82 15.68
CA PHE A 291 -4.13 8.48 16.06
C PHE A 291 -2.60 8.33 16.16
N MET A 292 -1.87 8.79 15.14
CA MET A 292 -0.39 8.72 15.13
C MET A 292 0.21 9.60 16.23
N GLU A 293 -0.29 10.81 16.43
CA GLU A 293 0.15 11.73 17.49
C GLU A 293 -0.09 11.16 18.90
N GLN A 294 -1.29 10.62 19.15
CA GLN A 294 -1.67 10.09 20.47
C GLN A 294 -0.90 8.82 20.84
N THR A 295 -0.61 7.96 19.86
CA THR A 295 0.11 6.70 20.10
C THR A 295 1.62 6.85 19.99
N GLY A 296 2.10 7.91 19.34
CA GLY A 296 3.49 8.09 18.96
C GLY A 296 3.99 7.05 17.96
N LEU A 297 3.09 6.30 17.31
CA LEU A 297 3.43 5.31 16.30
C LEU A 297 4.11 5.99 15.12
N ILE A 298 5.17 5.36 14.63
CA ILE A 298 5.90 5.81 13.45
C ILE A 298 5.12 5.50 12.17
N SER A 299 5.38 6.26 11.11
CA SER A 299 4.83 5.97 9.78
C SER A 299 5.42 4.69 9.19
N MET A 300 4.79 4.16 8.13
CA MET A 300 5.25 2.99 7.40
C MET A 300 6.51 3.30 6.57
N ASP A 301 7.65 3.46 7.25
CA ASP A 301 8.98 3.58 6.65
C ASP A 301 9.88 2.43 7.14
N PRO A 302 10.29 1.50 6.26
CA PRO A 302 11.18 0.40 6.67
C PRO A 302 12.57 0.88 7.09
N LYS A 303 12.97 2.12 6.77
CA LYS A 303 14.25 2.73 7.16
C LYS A 303 14.18 3.47 8.50
N GLU A 304 13.00 3.65 9.10
CA GLU A 304 12.85 4.43 10.33
C GLU A 304 13.77 3.94 11.47
N PHE A 305 13.93 2.62 11.60
CA PHE A 305 14.78 2.00 12.63
C PHE A 305 16.26 1.91 12.28
N SER A 306 16.67 2.17 11.04
CA SER A 306 18.09 2.14 10.66
C SER A 306 18.81 3.47 10.90
N GLY A 307 18.11 4.48 11.44
CA GLY A 307 18.64 5.85 11.56
C GLY A 307 18.83 6.55 10.22
N GLN A 308 18.39 5.90 9.12
CA GLN A 308 18.33 6.44 7.76
C GLN A 308 16.87 6.72 7.33
N GLY A 309 15.94 6.75 8.30
CA GLY A 309 14.56 7.16 8.09
C GLY A 309 14.53 8.53 7.45
N GLY A 310 13.64 8.70 6.46
CA GLY A 310 13.80 9.84 5.57
C GLY A 310 12.63 10.12 4.68
N SER A 311 11.39 9.96 5.15
CA SER A 311 10.19 10.55 4.53
C SER A 311 10.23 10.54 3.00
N GLU A 312 10.64 9.41 2.42
CA GLU A 312 10.90 9.26 0.99
C GLU A 312 10.30 7.98 0.47
N TYR A 313 9.73 8.09 -0.73
CA TYR A 313 9.20 6.94 -1.46
C TYR A 313 9.50 7.07 -2.95
N THR A 314 9.50 5.94 -3.64
CA THR A 314 9.79 5.88 -5.08
C THR A 314 8.61 5.32 -5.85
N VAL A 315 8.20 6.03 -6.90
CA VAL A 315 7.18 5.58 -7.85
C VAL A 315 7.85 5.14 -9.14
N ASN A 316 7.51 3.96 -9.65
CA ASN A 316 7.90 3.57 -11.00
C ASN A 316 6.84 4.06 -11.98
N TYR A 317 7.24 4.96 -12.88
CA TYR A 317 6.35 5.51 -13.89
C TYR A 317 7.10 5.67 -15.21
N GLU A 318 6.54 5.11 -16.29
CA GLU A 318 7.15 5.10 -17.63
C GLU A 318 8.60 4.57 -17.62
N GLY A 319 8.86 3.51 -16.84
CA GLY A 319 10.18 2.92 -16.68
C GLY A 319 11.19 3.77 -15.89
N SER A 320 10.75 4.89 -15.32
CA SER A 320 11.57 5.80 -14.51
C SER A 320 11.21 5.66 -13.03
N ASN A 321 12.23 5.54 -12.18
CA ASN A 321 12.07 5.58 -10.72
C ASN A 321 12.10 7.04 -10.25
N ILE A 322 10.96 7.53 -9.77
CA ILE A 322 10.76 8.90 -9.34
C ILE A 322 10.70 8.94 -7.81
N THR A 323 11.73 9.51 -7.18
CA THR A 323 11.78 9.62 -5.71
C THR A 323 11.17 10.94 -5.24
N PHE A 324 10.25 10.84 -4.29
CA PHE A 324 9.67 11.92 -3.50
C PHE A 324 10.39 11.98 -2.16
N LYS A 325 10.72 13.18 -1.68
CA LYS A 325 11.48 13.38 -0.43
C LYS A 325 10.79 14.44 0.42
N GLY A 326 10.88 14.31 1.73
CA GLY A 326 10.26 15.26 2.68
C GLY A 326 8.74 15.25 2.60
N VAL A 327 8.16 14.06 2.37
CA VAL A 327 6.72 13.85 2.21
C VAL A 327 6.20 12.90 3.28
N ASP A 328 4.92 13.01 3.61
CA ASP A 328 4.31 12.15 4.60
C ASP A 328 4.31 10.70 4.11
N MET A 329 4.82 9.79 4.94
CA MET A 329 4.69 8.36 4.72
C MET A 329 3.32 7.88 5.20
N ALA A 330 2.89 6.71 4.75
CA ALA A 330 1.58 6.16 5.12
C ALA A 330 1.50 5.83 6.62
N PRO A 331 0.28 5.70 7.19
CA PRO A 331 0.07 5.11 8.49
C PRO A 331 0.77 3.74 8.64
N PRO A 332 1.14 3.32 9.86
CA PRO A 332 2.14 2.28 10.13
C PRO A 332 1.89 0.90 9.50
N SER A 333 0.64 0.58 9.19
CA SER A 333 0.20 -0.78 8.85
C SER A 333 -0.79 -0.75 7.68
N GLY A 334 -0.69 -1.76 6.83
CA GLY A 334 -1.60 -2.01 5.74
C GLY A 334 -1.61 -3.47 5.32
N VAL A 335 -2.43 -3.77 4.34
CA VAL A 335 -2.59 -5.12 3.79
C VAL A 335 -2.67 -5.07 2.29
N PHE A 336 -2.18 -6.12 1.65
CA PHE A 336 -2.46 -6.44 0.25
C PHE A 336 -3.42 -7.62 0.23
N ALA A 337 -4.37 -7.61 -0.69
CA ALA A 337 -5.40 -8.64 -0.79
C ALA A 337 -5.63 -9.06 -2.23
N GLN A 338 -5.90 -10.36 -2.44
CA GLN A 338 -6.46 -10.90 -3.69
C GLN A 338 -7.65 -11.80 -3.40
N ASN A 339 -8.67 -11.69 -4.25
CA ASN A 339 -9.91 -12.49 -4.20
C ASN A 339 -10.50 -12.57 -2.79
N TYR A 340 -10.26 -11.54 -1.98
CA TYR A 340 -10.43 -11.61 -0.55
C TYR A 340 -11.89 -11.34 -0.22
N ALA A 341 -12.58 -12.38 0.25
CA ALA A 341 -13.84 -12.23 0.93
C ALA A 341 -13.60 -12.62 2.38
N ARG A 342 -13.59 -11.59 3.23
CA ARG A 342 -13.39 -11.80 4.66
C ARG A 342 -14.52 -12.63 5.22
N ARG A 343 -14.19 -13.42 6.26
CA ARG A 343 -15.12 -14.02 7.22
C ARG A 343 -16.39 -13.21 7.32
N PRO A 344 -17.52 -13.92 7.48
CA PRO A 344 -18.81 -13.36 7.17
C PRO A 344 -19.12 -12.11 7.96
N VAL A 345 -20.07 -11.30 7.48
CA VAL A 345 -20.37 -9.93 7.94
C VAL A 345 -19.98 -9.70 9.39
N HIS A 346 -19.01 -8.82 9.60
CA HIS A 346 -18.32 -8.61 10.88
C HIS A 346 -18.08 -7.12 11.12
N SER A 347 -17.55 -6.82 12.30
CA SER A 347 -16.98 -5.52 12.64
C SER A 347 -15.53 -5.70 13.04
N GLU A 348 -14.69 -4.70 12.82
CA GLU A 348 -13.34 -4.63 13.38
C GLU A 348 -13.24 -3.51 14.39
N LYS A 349 -12.37 -3.73 15.37
CA LYS A 349 -11.85 -2.65 16.19
C LYS A 349 -10.54 -2.18 15.59
N GLN A 350 -10.46 -0.89 15.31
CA GLN A 350 -9.25 -0.19 14.89
C GLN A 350 -9.00 0.97 15.85
N PRO A 351 -7.74 1.41 16.03
CA PRO A 351 -7.40 2.51 16.92
C PRO A 351 -7.75 3.91 16.36
N HIS A 352 -8.31 3.95 15.15
CA HIS A 352 -8.83 5.12 14.44
C HIS A 352 -10.18 4.74 13.83
N LYS A 353 -10.99 5.73 13.46
CA LYS A 353 -12.38 5.54 13.00
C LYS A 353 -12.46 5.01 11.58
N TYR A 354 -11.57 5.42 10.69
CA TYR A 354 -11.71 5.14 9.26
C TYR A 354 -10.72 4.11 8.74
N ALA A 355 -11.19 3.24 7.85
CA ALA A 355 -10.36 2.35 7.05
C ALA A 355 -10.38 2.80 5.58
N LEU A 356 -9.25 2.58 4.88
CA LEU A 356 -9.05 3.02 3.49
C LEU A 356 -8.66 1.82 2.64
N SER A 357 -9.23 1.70 1.46
CA SER A 357 -8.91 0.65 0.50
C SER A 357 -8.84 1.19 -0.92
N TRP A 358 -8.01 0.57 -1.74
CA TRP A 358 -7.93 0.82 -3.17
C TRP A 358 -7.91 -0.51 -3.91
N THR A 359 -8.99 -0.80 -4.63
CA THR A 359 -9.06 -1.92 -5.57
C THR A 359 -8.36 -1.49 -6.85
N THR A 360 -7.23 -2.12 -7.17
CA THR A 360 -6.38 -1.77 -8.30
C THR A 360 -6.70 -2.58 -9.54
N PHE A 361 -7.25 -3.78 -9.35
CA PHE A 361 -7.66 -4.66 -10.42
C PHE A 361 -8.96 -5.38 -10.07
N ARG A 362 -9.85 -5.48 -11.06
CA ARG A 362 -11.07 -6.29 -11.02
C ARG A 362 -11.37 -6.83 -12.41
N ASN A 363 -11.57 -8.14 -12.52
CA ASN A 363 -12.10 -8.77 -13.72
C ASN A 363 -13.61 -8.46 -13.83
N VAL A 364 -14.01 -7.81 -14.93
CA VAL A 364 -15.39 -7.38 -15.19
C VAL A 364 -16.35 -8.56 -15.38
N GLY A 365 -15.86 -9.71 -15.83
CA GLY A 365 -16.69 -10.90 -16.08
C GLY A 365 -17.07 -11.70 -14.84
N VAL A 366 -16.52 -11.34 -13.66
CA VAL A 366 -16.71 -12.09 -12.42
C VAL A 366 -17.82 -11.46 -11.60
N ARG A 367 -18.74 -12.28 -11.09
CA ARG A 367 -19.83 -11.87 -10.18
C ARG A 367 -19.40 -12.00 -8.72
N GLY A 368 -20.14 -11.38 -7.81
CA GLY A 368 -19.81 -11.37 -6.38
C GLY A 368 -18.57 -10.53 -6.06
N GLY A 369 -18.02 -10.69 -4.85
CA GLY A 369 -16.91 -9.84 -4.39
C GLY A 369 -17.31 -8.38 -4.14
N ASN A 370 -18.61 -8.08 -4.05
CA ASN A 370 -19.13 -6.74 -3.77
C ASN A 370 -18.99 -6.43 -2.29
N PHE A 371 -18.87 -5.14 -1.96
CA PHE A 371 -18.68 -4.68 -0.59
C PHE A 371 -20.01 -4.23 0.03
N TYR A 372 -20.20 -4.51 1.31
CA TYR A 372 -21.44 -4.23 2.02
C TYR A 372 -21.18 -3.47 3.31
N ILE A 373 -22.02 -2.47 3.60
CA ILE A 373 -22.19 -1.93 4.95
C ILE A 373 -23.57 -2.38 5.43
N SER A 374 -23.60 -3.51 6.12
CA SER A 374 -24.84 -4.17 6.52
C SER A 374 -25.70 -3.33 7.44
N SER A 375 -25.11 -2.46 8.26
CA SER A 375 -25.90 -1.57 9.14
C SER A 375 -26.76 -0.56 8.39
N TYR A 376 -26.48 -0.34 7.10
CA TYR A 376 -27.22 0.61 6.27
C TYR A 376 -27.88 -0.08 5.06
N GLY A 377 -27.81 -1.40 4.94
CA GLY A 377 -28.36 -2.10 3.77
C GLY A 377 -27.70 -1.63 2.46
N LEU A 378 -26.43 -1.24 2.52
CA LEU A 378 -25.68 -0.72 1.39
C LEU A 378 -24.90 -1.85 0.71
N ARG A 379 -25.11 -2.02 -0.60
CA ARG A 379 -24.25 -2.80 -1.48
C ARG A 379 -23.52 -1.86 -2.44
N CYS A 380 -22.21 -2.01 -2.51
CA CYS A 380 -21.38 -1.33 -3.49
C CYS A 380 -20.70 -2.35 -4.40
N CYS A 381 -21.07 -2.33 -5.67
CA CYS A 381 -20.53 -3.27 -6.63
C CYS A 381 -19.02 -3.08 -6.82
N ALA A 382 -18.28 -4.18 -6.91
CA ALA A 382 -16.84 -4.15 -7.08
C ALA A 382 -16.47 -3.59 -8.46
N SER A 383 -15.40 -2.80 -8.50
CA SER A 383 -14.86 -2.24 -9.74
C SER A 383 -13.36 -2.05 -9.62
N SER A 384 -12.69 -1.95 -10.76
CA SER A 384 -11.26 -1.67 -10.82
C SER A 384 -11.02 -0.18 -10.56
N ASN A 385 -9.82 0.17 -10.11
CA ASN A 385 -9.42 1.54 -9.81
C ASN A 385 -10.43 2.30 -8.91
N ALA A 386 -10.89 1.62 -7.86
CA ALA A 386 -11.90 2.14 -6.95
C ALA A 386 -11.32 2.39 -5.56
N PHE A 387 -11.41 3.62 -5.08
CA PHE A 387 -11.13 3.96 -3.69
C PHE A 387 -12.35 3.68 -2.83
N THR A 388 -12.15 3.14 -1.64
CA THR A 388 -13.21 2.86 -0.66
C THR A 388 -12.78 3.33 0.72
N LEU A 389 -13.64 4.11 1.36
CA LEU A 389 -13.54 4.60 2.73
C LEU A 389 -14.72 4.02 3.52
N TRP A 390 -14.48 3.52 4.73
CA TRP A 390 -15.56 3.07 5.61
C TRP A 390 -15.18 3.14 7.08
N ASP A 391 -16.18 3.17 7.95
CA ASP A 391 -16.01 2.89 9.38
C ASP A 391 -16.01 1.36 9.61
N PRO A 392 -14.88 0.75 10.00
CA PRO A 392 -14.77 -0.69 10.17
C PRO A 392 -15.48 -1.19 11.44
N SER A 393 -15.88 -0.32 12.36
CA SER A 393 -16.68 -0.70 13.54
C SER A 393 -18.11 -1.10 13.16
N LEU A 394 -18.59 -0.62 12.00
CA LEU A 394 -19.88 -1.00 11.46
C LEU A 394 -19.83 -2.41 10.85
N PRO A 395 -20.90 -3.21 11.02
CA PRO A 395 -21.11 -4.44 10.26
C PRO A 395 -20.87 -4.27 8.77
N HIS A 396 -19.86 -4.94 8.25
CA HIS A 396 -19.47 -4.92 6.86
C HIS A 396 -18.96 -6.28 6.40
N GLY A 397 -18.88 -6.46 5.09
CA GLY A 397 -18.37 -7.70 4.50
C GLY A 397 -18.23 -7.61 2.99
N THR A 398 -17.62 -8.65 2.42
CA THR A 398 -17.48 -8.82 0.98
C THR A 398 -18.15 -10.13 0.58
N SER A 399 -18.96 -10.13 -0.49
CA SER A 399 -19.58 -11.36 -0.98
C SER A 399 -18.55 -12.32 -1.60
N LEU A 400 -18.88 -13.61 -1.60
CA LEU A 400 -18.07 -14.62 -2.29
C LEU A 400 -18.11 -14.37 -3.81
N GLN A 401 -16.99 -14.63 -4.47
CA GLN A 401 -16.81 -14.39 -5.90
C GLN A 401 -17.21 -15.62 -6.72
N SER A 402 -17.60 -15.43 -7.98
CA SER A 402 -17.88 -16.52 -8.93
C SER A 402 -16.59 -17.16 -9.47
N ILE A 403 -15.74 -17.63 -8.56
CA ILE A 403 -14.53 -18.40 -8.83
C ILE A 403 -14.52 -19.64 -7.95
N SER A 404 -13.84 -20.71 -8.41
CA SER A 404 -13.63 -21.88 -7.57
C SER A 404 -12.84 -21.50 -6.30
N PRO A 405 -13.18 -22.05 -5.12
CA PRO A 405 -12.40 -21.87 -3.90
C PRO A 405 -10.93 -22.28 -4.02
N SER A 406 -10.61 -23.14 -4.99
CA SER A 406 -9.25 -23.60 -5.28
C SER A 406 -8.61 -22.90 -6.49
N ALA A 407 -9.27 -21.90 -7.08
CA ALA A 407 -8.74 -21.21 -8.25
C ALA A 407 -7.52 -20.36 -7.87
N GLU A 408 -6.46 -20.47 -8.67
CA GLU A 408 -5.29 -19.58 -8.58
C GLU A 408 -5.48 -18.28 -9.37
N GLU A 409 -6.53 -18.19 -10.19
CA GLU A 409 -6.86 -17.01 -10.99
C GLU A 409 -7.12 -15.81 -10.09
N ILE A 410 -6.39 -14.71 -10.30
CA ILE A 410 -6.64 -13.44 -9.62
C ILE A 410 -7.71 -12.68 -10.39
N VAL A 411 -8.86 -12.47 -9.75
CA VAL A 411 -10.00 -11.74 -10.32
C VAL A 411 -10.24 -10.41 -9.62
N GLN A 412 -9.65 -10.20 -8.44
CA GLN A 412 -9.65 -8.93 -7.75
C GLN A 412 -8.37 -8.79 -6.93
N SER A 413 -7.72 -7.64 -6.98
CA SER A 413 -6.59 -7.29 -6.12
C SER A 413 -6.60 -5.83 -5.71
N GLY A 414 -5.96 -5.54 -4.58
CA GLY A 414 -5.85 -4.19 -4.06
C GLY A 414 -5.05 -4.11 -2.77
N LEU A 415 -5.08 -2.93 -2.17
CA LEU A 415 -4.42 -2.61 -0.91
C LEU A 415 -5.38 -1.91 0.04
N SER A 416 -5.11 -2.00 1.34
CA SER A 416 -5.86 -1.25 2.35
C SER A 416 -4.95 -0.76 3.46
N ILE A 417 -5.18 0.49 3.90
CA ILE A 417 -4.60 1.05 5.12
C ILE A 417 -5.56 0.72 6.24
N VAL A 418 -5.15 -0.25 7.06
CA VAL A 418 -5.89 -0.76 8.22
C VAL A 418 -4.91 -1.04 9.34
N THR A 419 -5.28 -0.71 10.57
CA THR A 419 -4.41 -0.89 11.73
C THR A 419 -5.03 -1.84 12.74
N GLY A 420 -4.29 -2.91 13.08
CA GLY A 420 -4.73 -3.84 14.10
C GLY A 420 -4.73 -3.19 15.49
N GLU A 421 -5.80 -3.41 16.25
CA GLU A 421 -6.01 -2.91 17.62
C GLU A 421 -4.82 -3.14 18.57
N ARG A 422 -4.06 -4.23 18.39
CA ARG A 422 -2.91 -4.58 19.25
C ARG A 422 -1.64 -3.78 18.95
N LEU A 423 -1.55 -3.10 17.80
CA LEU A 423 -0.32 -2.43 17.37
C LEU A 423 0.13 -1.31 18.33
N PRO A 424 -0.75 -0.40 18.80
CA PRO A 424 -0.36 0.63 19.76
C PRO A 424 0.18 0.05 21.07
N GLY A 425 -0.46 -1.00 21.59
CA GLY A 425 -0.02 -1.68 22.81
C GLY A 425 1.36 -2.32 22.65
N ALA A 426 1.60 -3.02 21.53
CA ALA A 426 2.90 -3.61 21.23
C ALA A 426 4.00 -2.54 21.11
N PHE A 427 3.69 -1.40 20.48
CA PHE A 427 4.64 -0.30 20.32
C PHE A 427 4.96 0.40 21.66
N LYS A 428 3.95 0.65 22.50
CA LYS A 428 4.15 1.20 23.85
C LYS A 428 5.11 0.32 24.67
N ARG A 429 4.89 -1.00 24.65
CA ARG A 429 5.74 -1.98 25.32
C ARG A 429 7.18 -1.98 24.77
N TYR A 430 7.33 -1.86 23.45
CA TYR A 430 8.64 -1.71 22.79
C TYR A 430 9.38 -0.47 23.30
N ARG A 431 8.73 0.70 23.34
CA ARG A 431 9.34 1.95 23.84
C ARG A 431 9.77 1.89 25.31
N GLN A 432 9.11 1.06 26.11
CA GLN A 432 9.38 0.93 27.54
C GLN A 432 10.45 -0.12 27.87
N ASN A 433 11.07 -0.78 26.88
CA ASN A 433 12.04 -1.88 27.07
C ASN A 433 11.52 -3.01 27.99
N GLN A 434 10.21 -3.21 28.06
CA GLN A 434 9.57 -3.83 29.23
C GLN A 434 9.25 -5.34 29.13
N LEU A 435 9.64 -6.06 28.06
CA LEU A 435 9.04 -7.38 27.82
C LEU A 435 9.89 -8.57 28.22
N THR A 436 9.48 -9.21 29.32
CA THR A 436 9.77 -10.61 29.61
C THR A 436 8.66 -11.52 29.07
N ALA A 437 9.02 -12.76 28.69
CA ALA A 437 8.10 -13.73 28.08
C ALA A 437 6.99 -14.24 29.03
N GLU A 438 7.14 -14.06 30.35
CA GLU A 438 6.18 -14.56 31.36
C GLU A 438 5.03 -13.59 31.63
N GLN A 439 5.28 -12.28 31.63
CA GLN A 439 4.23 -11.26 31.71
C GLN A 439 3.34 -11.29 30.46
N LEU A 440 3.95 -11.70 29.35
CA LEU A 440 3.32 -11.81 28.05
C LEU A 440 2.26 -12.92 27.95
N ALA A 441 2.41 -14.02 28.69
CA ALA A 441 1.46 -15.12 28.69
C ALA A 441 0.16 -14.80 29.46
N ARG A 442 0.20 -13.88 30.43
CA ARG A 442 -0.97 -13.54 31.26
C ARG A 442 -1.94 -12.60 30.56
N GLU A 443 -1.43 -11.62 29.82
CA GLU A 443 -2.25 -10.62 29.11
C GLU A 443 -2.99 -11.20 27.89
N CYS A 444 -2.52 -12.32 27.32
CA CYS A 444 -3.18 -12.96 26.18
C CYS A 444 -4.51 -13.65 26.53
N ALA A 445 -4.76 -13.96 27.81
CA ALA A 445 -5.99 -14.64 28.23
C ALA A 445 -7.21 -13.70 28.31
N GLU A 446 -7.00 -12.38 28.41
CA GLU A 446 -8.08 -11.40 28.69
C GLU A 446 -8.80 -10.87 27.43
N HIS A 447 -8.34 -11.23 26.22
CA HIS A 447 -8.90 -10.70 24.95
C HIS A 447 -9.39 -11.78 23.97
N GLU A 448 -9.68 -12.99 24.47
CA GLU A 448 -10.32 -14.07 23.67
C GLU A 448 -11.82 -14.26 23.94
N THR A 449 -12.49 -13.29 24.57
CA THR A 449 -13.97 -13.25 24.65
C THR A 449 -14.60 -12.46 23.52
#